data_AF-A0A2P4ZL74-F1
#
_entry.id   AF-A0A2P4ZL74-F1
#
_cell.length_a   1.000
_cell.length_b   1.000
_cell.length_c   1.000
_cell.angle_alpha   90.00
_cell.angle_beta   90.00
_cell.angle_gamma   90.00
#
_symmetry.space_group_name_H-M   'P 1'
#
loop_
_entity.id
_entity.type
_entity.pdbx_description
1 polymer ?
#
loop_
_entity_poly.entity_id
_entity_poly.type
_entity_poly.pdbx_seq_one_letter_code
_entity_poly.pdbx_strand_id
1 'polypeptide(L)'
;MANSTLLIKRADIPACNVNLHKQCMMNAQNPPYRHQGLHEGQCLPGQGALGPILGQMAGQQPSHGYRSAPAGSDQNQPSTYMYQPPYPPAGQQYPEQQQAPEYGYNGQSTQYYTHYAHQPIQQLQCWHQPYGPAHTQPGYPHGPGQQPSGHNIEATPASPGYDIAQTLMMQRIDTSADAGALLTAMLGSGCDAHALVRIFSSPQYRHPYAFQQLRNDYRDWFKRDLEKDIKGKTQGDFQDALVALARGPLDHDVSTLDKALQQRPIDEEALMGVLLCRSNADIMAITSQYRHTKGKDLLTTVKDKMDERRFPLYRNVISATRAEDAAAVNPADIDYQITELQRGIEENSLVVTEILTSANNAQLRAMCIAYRQKYHRSLQEAIVAEFLGSEEHALLQMLTSVTGENGKADADALREPLRDPLNNKRAITYRVLRVYWGDRARLSKAQAAYQSSYHRPLVTDLEHSLDGDYGNLLSALIGGDV
;
A
#
# COMPACT_ATOMS: atom_id res chain seq x y z
N MET A 1 -15.08 59.50 -14.47
CA MET A 1 -15.93 59.77 -13.28
C MET A 1 -17.02 58.71 -13.25
N ALA A 2 -17.40 58.29 -12.03
CA ALA A 2 -18.42 57.30 -11.66
C ALA A 2 -18.01 55.81 -11.73
N ASN A 3 -17.48 55.36 -10.59
CA ASN A 3 -17.46 53.99 -10.09
C ASN A 3 -18.89 53.48 -9.82
N SER A 4 -19.19 52.24 -10.21
CA SER A 4 -20.33 51.48 -9.66
C SER A 4 -19.81 50.16 -9.10
N THR A 5 -19.51 50.20 -7.80
CA THR A 5 -19.15 49.08 -6.94
C THR A 5 -20.39 48.23 -6.67
N LEU A 6 -20.46 47.01 -7.20
CA LEU A 6 -21.51 46.05 -6.87
C LEU A 6 -21.01 45.15 -5.73
N LEU A 7 -21.43 45.50 -4.51
CA LEU A 7 -21.30 44.72 -3.28
C LEU A 7 -22.13 43.44 -3.39
N ILE A 8 -21.49 42.30 -3.66
CA ILE A 8 -22.08 40.98 -3.43
C ILE A 8 -21.81 40.62 -1.97
N LYS A 9 -22.87 40.64 -1.16
CA LYS A 9 -22.89 40.16 0.22
C LYS A 9 -22.44 38.69 0.26
N ARG A 10 -21.41 38.40 1.08
CA ARG A 10 -21.08 37.04 1.51
C ARG A 10 -22.31 36.41 2.14
N ALA A 11 -22.78 35.30 1.57
CA ALA A 11 -23.71 34.41 2.25
C ALA A 11 -22.92 33.61 3.29
N ASP A 12 -23.32 33.73 4.54
CA ASP A 12 -22.83 32.93 5.65
C ASP A 12 -23.12 31.45 5.37
N ILE A 13 -22.07 30.65 5.25
CA ILE A 13 -22.15 29.18 5.24
C ILE A 13 -22.35 28.76 6.71
N PRO A 14 -23.46 28.10 7.08
CA PRO A 14 -23.63 27.64 8.45
C PRO A 14 -22.62 26.53 8.75
N ALA A 15 -21.86 26.72 9.83
CA ALA A 15 -20.98 25.72 10.39
C ALA A 15 -21.77 24.43 10.68
N CYS A 16 -21.30 23.32 10.12
CA CYS A 16 -21.84 21.99 10.41
C CYS A 16 -21.72 21.73 11.92
N ASN A 17 -22.86 21.63 12.59
CA ASN A 17 -22.96 21.51 14.04
C ASN A 17 -22.62 20.07 14.48
N VAL A 18 -21.43 19.88 15.05
CA VAL A 18 -20.87 18.59 15.52
C VAL A 18 -21.54 18.09 16.82
N ASN A 19 -22.86 18.30 17.00
CA ASN A 19 -23.57 17.89 18.23
C ASN A 19 -24.69 16.86 18.03
N LEU A 20 -24.99 16.41 16.80
CA LEU A 20 -25.97 15.34 16.61
C LEU A 20 -25.43 13.92 16.87
N HIS A 21 -24.11 13.71 16.88
CA HIS A 21 -23.53 12.39 17.14
C HIS A 21 -23.43 12.03 18.64
N LYS A 22 -23.57 13.00 19.55
CA LYS A 22 -23.56 12.76 21.01
C LYS A 22 -24.94 12.44 21.59
N GLN A 23 -26.02 12.79 20.89
CA GLN A 23 -27.38 12.61 21.43
C GLN A 23 -27.93 11.18 21.27
N CYS A 24 -27.32 10.38 20.38
CA CYS A 24 -27.67 8.95 20.22
C CYS A 24 -26.87 7.99 21.13
N MET A 25 -25.85 8.45 21.86
CA MET A 25 -25.05 7.58 22.76
C MET A 25 -25.30 7.82 24.26
N MET A 26 -26.22 8.71 24.65
CA MET A 26 -26.56 8.95 26.07
C MET A 26 -27.94 8.43 26.51
N ASN A 27 -28.74 7.83 25.61
CA ASN A 27 -30.05 7.25 25.95
C ASN A 27 -30.02 5.72 25.92
N ALA A 28 -29.31 5.13 26.88
CA ALA A 28 -29.49 3.74 27.30
C ALA A 28 -29.20 3.61 28.81
N GLN A 29 -29.97 4.32 29.62
CA GLN A 29 -30.05 4.08 31.06
C GLN A 29 -31.35 3.33 31.35
N ASN A 30 -31.20 2.14 31.96
CA ASN A 30 -32.28 1.26 32.42
C ASN A 30 -33.36 1.98 33.23
N PRO A 31 -34.66 1.62 33.08
CA PRO A 31 -35.69 2.07 34.00
C PRO A 31 -35.70 1.23 35.30
N PRO A 32 -36.21 1.78 36.42
CA PRO A 32 -36.15 1.13 37.73
C PRO A 32 -37.39 0.26 37.99
N TYR A 33 -37.21 -0.91 38.59
CA TYR A 33 -38.29 -1.62 39.29
C TYR A 33 -37.93 -1.83 40.75
N ARG A 34 -38.92 -1.46 41.58
CA ARG A 34 -38.86 -1.30 43.03
C ARG A 34 -39.36 -2.58 43.74
N HIS A 35 -38.72 -2.87 44.86
CA HIS A 35 -38.94 -3.97 45.81
C HIS A 35 -40.36 -4.13 46.38
N GLN A 36 -40.72 -5.39 46.67
CA GLN A 36 -41.51 -5.95 47.80
C GLN A 36 -41.36 -7.49 47.68
N GLY A 37 -41.16 -8.36 48.67
CA GLY A 37 -40.98 -8.33 50.12
C GLY A 37 -41.20 -9.76 50.67
N LEU A 38 -40.31 -10.19 51.58
CA LEU A 38 -40.53 -11.11 52.73
C LEU A 38 -40.51 -12.66 52.63
N HIS A 39 -39.90 -13.21 53.71
CA HIS A 39 -39.99 -14.53 54.38
C HIS A 39 -38.88 -15.59 54.18
N GLU A 40 -37.93 -15.56 55.13
CA GLU A 40 -37.54 -16.60 56.12
C GLU A 40 -37.60 -18.10 55.79
N GLY A 41 -36.54 -18.83 56.17
CA GLY A 41 -36.61 -20.27 56.45
C GLY A 41 -35.27 -21.02 56.45
N GLN A 42 -34.80 -21.43 57.62
CA GLN A 42 -33.56 -22.16 57.91
C GLN A 42 -33.58 -23.65 57.50
N CYS A 43 -32.40 -24.25 57.25
CA CYS A 43 -31.85 -25.48 57.90
C CYS A 43 -30.94 -26.34 56.99
N LEU A 44 -29.79 -26.72 57.57
CA LEU A 44 -28.72 -27.66 57.15
C LEU A 44 -29.11 -29.16 57.39
N PRO A 45 -28.22 -30.19 57.31
CA PRO A 45 -27.17 -30.58 56.33
C PRO A 45 -27.21 -32.11 55.98
N GLY A 46 -26.30 -32.62 55.12
CA GLY A 46 -25.84 -34.02 55.21
C GLY A 46 -25.07 -34.64 54.02
N GLN A 47 -23.76 -34.89 54.25
CA GLN A 47 -22.91 -36.09 53.95
C GLN A 47 -22.81 -36.67 52.51
N GLY A 48 -21.69 -37.20 51.99
CA GLY A 48 -20.35 -37.56 52.52
C GLY A 48 -19.29 -37.64 51.39
N ALA A 49 -17.99 -37.45 51.68
CA ALA A 49 -16.93 -38.47 51.90
C ALA A 49 -16.58 -39.29 50.62
N LEU A 50 -15.34 -39.45 50.12
CA LEU A 50 -14.05 -39.84 50.74
C LEU A 50 -12.85 -39.42 49.85
N GLY A 51 -11.67 -39.27 50.46
CA GLY A 51 -10.41 -38.80 49.85
C GLY A 51 -9.35 -39.87 49.50
N PRO A 52 -8.02 -39.63 49.69
CA PRO A 52 -6.96 -39.86 48.68
C PRO A 52 -5.85 -40.85 49.09
N ILE A 53 -4.91 -41.18 48.16
CA ILE A 53 -3.65 -41.92 48.45
C ILE A 53 -2.42 -41.33 47.72
N LEU A 54 -1.28 -41.46 48.42
CA LEU A 54 0.11 -40.97 48.33
C LEU A 54 1.09 -41.69 47.35
N GLY A 55 2.26 -41.03 47.14
CA GLY A 55 3.62 -41.61 46.91
C GLY A 55 4.52 -40.68 46.05
N GLN A 56 5.56 -39.93 46.52
CA GLN A 56 6.95 -40.28 46.95
C GLN A 56 7.70 -41.22 45.97
N MET A 57 8.97 -41.08 45.53
CA MET A 57 10.19 -40.35 45.99
C MET A 57 11.33 -40.44 44.90
N ALA A 58 12.44 -39.67 45.10
CA ALA A 58 13.83 -39.82 44.57
C ALA A 58 14.15 -39.38 43.10
N GLY A 59 15.31 -38.79 42.73
CA GLY A 59 16.54 -38.36 43.41
C GLY A 59 17.66 -37.99 42.40
N GLN A 60 18.56 -37.09 42.81
CA GLN A 60 19.99 -36.89 42.45
C GLN A 60 20.47 -36.15 41.17
N GLN A 61 21.26 -35.08 41.42
CA GLN A 61 22.42 -34.58 40.65
C GLN A 61 23.68 -35.43 40.93
N PRO A 62 24.76 -35.34 40.11
CA PRO A 62 25.92 -34.43 40.35
C PRO A 62 26.44 -33.80 39.02
N SER A 63 27.05 -32.62 38.87
CA SER A 63 28.15 -31.84 39.50
C SER A 63 29.60 -32.23 39.10
N HIS A 64 30.37 -31.21 38.66
CA HIS A 64 31.84 -31.07 38.48
C HIS A 64 32.40 -31.34 37.05
N GLY A 65 33.36 -30.59 36.49
CA GLY A 65 34.18 -29.48 37.01
C GLY A 65 35.18 -28.95 35.96
N TYR A 66 35.65 -27.73 36.25
CA TYR A 66 36.76 -26.90 35.75
C TYR A 66 37.90 -27.42 34.83
N ARG A 67 38.33 -26.47 33.96
CA ARG A 67 39.70 -25.89 33.76
C ARG A 67 40.47 -26.15 32.43
N SER A 68 40.78 -25.00 31.80
CA SER A 68 42.09 -24.54 31.26
C SER A 68 42.74 -25.14 30.00
N ALA A 69 43.10 -24.23 29.08
CA ALA A 69 44.07 -24.37 27.99
C ALA A 69 45.52 -24.59 28.50
N PRO A 70 46.48 -25.01 27.65
CA PRO A 70 47.26 -24.04 26.84
C PRO A 70 47.74 -24.53 25.45
N ALA A 71 48.45 -23.64 24.76
CA ALA A 71 48.93 -23.67 23.37
C ALA A 71 50.13 -24.61 23.05
N GLY A 72 50.38 -24.87 21.76
CA GLY A 72 51.66 -25.36 21.22
C GLY A 72 51.62 -25.96 19.80
N SER A 73 52.24 -25.25 18.85
CA SER A 73 52.92 -25.64 17.58
C SER A 73 52.78 -27.07 17.00
N ASP A 74 52.54 -27.21 15.68
CA ASP A 74 53.62 -27.42 14.69
C ASP A 74 53.14 -27.50 13.21
N GLN A 75 54.12 -27.36 12.32
CA GLN A 75 54.13 -27.16 10.87
C GLN A 75 53.54 -28.29 10.00
N ASN A 76 52.91 -27.94 8.86
CA ASN A 76 53.21 -28.56 7.55
C ASN A 76 52.60 -27.79 6.34
N GLN A 77 53.45 -27.49 5.35
CA GLN A 77 53.17 -27.08 3.96
C GLN A 77 53.07 -28.37 3.07
N PRO A 78 52.71 -28.38 1.76
CA PRO A 78 52.91 -27.30 0.78
C PRO A 78 51.84 -27.02 -0.31
N SER A 79 51.88 -25.77 -0.80
CA SER A 79 51.80 -25.25 -2.19
C SER A 79 50.73 -25.73 -3.19
N THR A 80 50.03 -24.79 -3.85
CA THR A 80 50.19 -24.49 -5.31
C THR A 80 49.27 -23.37 -5.88
N TYR A 81 49.92 -22.50 -6.67
CA TYR A 81 49.51 -21.69 -7.84
C TYR A 81 48.35 -20.63 -7.81
N MET A 82 48.78 -19.38 -7.98
CA MET A 82 48.05 -18.21 -8.47
C MET A 82 48.37 -17.97 -9.97
N TYR A 83 47.37 -17.66 -10.80
CA TYR A 83 47.58 -17.08 -12.14
C TYR A 83 46.41 -16.14 -12.49
N GLN A 84 46.74 -14.90 -12.89
CA GLN A 84 45.85 -13.95 -13.57
C GLN A 84 46.19 -13.90 -15.07
N PRO A 85 45.22 -13.59 -15.97
CA PRO A 85 45.50 -13.33 -17.38
C PRO A 85 45.52 -11.81 -17.75
N PRO A 86 46.38 -11.39 -18.71
CA PRO A 86 46.51 -10.00 -19.15
C PRO A 86 45.80 -9.67 -20.49
N TYR A 87 45.59 -8.37 -20.73
CA TYR A 87 45.09 -7.74 -21.97
C TYR A 87 46.10 -7.81 -23.15
N PRO A 88 45.62 -7.64 -24.41
CA PRO A 88 46.45 -7.15 -25.51
C PRO A 88 45.90 -5.89 -26.23
N PRO A 89 46.74 -5.23 -27.07
CA PRO A 89 46.69 -3.79 -27.35
C PRO A 89 46.17 -3.38 -28.75
N ALA A 90 46.11 -2.06 -28.98
CA ALA A 90 45.54 -1.40 -30.16
C ALA A 90 46.51 -1.16 -31.34
N GLY A 91 45.93 -1.09 -32.56
CA GLY A 91 46.37 -0.22 -33.66
C GLY A 91 46.91 -0.93 -34.92
N GLN A 92 46.26 -0.75 -36.08
CA GLN A 92 46.81 -0.11 -37.29
C GLN A 92 45.80 -0.08 -38.46
N GLN A 93 45.98 0.93 -39.31
CA GLN A 93 45.17 1.55 -40.38
C GLN A 93 44.79 0.67 -41.60
N TYR A 94 43.78 1.12 -42.40
CA TYR A 94 43.76 1.23 -43.89
C TYR A 94 42.44 1.94 -44.37
N PRO A 95 42.31 2.43 -45.63
CA PRO A 95 41.86 3.81 -45.94
C PRO A 95 40.55 3.97 -46.76
N GLU A 96 40.19 5.24 -47.00
CA GLU A 96 39.07 5.80 -47.80
C GLU A 96 38.93 5.32 -49.27
N GLN A 97 37.68 5.28 -49.77
CA GLN A 97 37.19 5.82 -51.07
C GLN A 97 35.67 5.51 -51.23
N GLN A 98 34.78 6.51 -51.24
CA GLN A 98 34.22 7.29 -52.37
C GLN A 98 32.89 6.75 -52.98
N GLN A 99 31.87 7.62 -52.86
CA GLN A 99 30.76 7.96 -53.78
C GLN A 99 29.62 6.98 -54.15
N ALA A 100 28.43 7.57 -54.07
CA ALA A 100 27.07 7.15 -54.48
C ALA A 100 26.91 7.06 -56.05
N PRO A 101 25.74 6.78 -56.70
CA PRO A 101 24.37 6.92 -56.20
C PRO A 101 23.24 5.96 -56.74
N GLU A 102 22.06 6.10 -56.11
CA GLU A 102 20.66 6.10 -56.63
C GLU A 102 19.91 4.91 -57.30
N TYR A 103 18.60 4.88 -56.95
CA TYR A 103 17.37 4.32 -57.57
C TYR A 103 16.97 2.82 -57.50
N GLY A 104 15.74 2.58 -57.03
CA GLY A 104 14.76 1.74 -57.76
C GLY A 104 14.06 0.55 -57.08
N TYR A 105 12.81 0.77 -56.62
CA TYR A 105 11.59 -0.08 -56.68
C TYR A 105 11.63 -1.64 -56.58
N ASN A 106 10.88 -2.15 -55.57
CA ASN A 106 9.81 -3.19 -55.60
C ASN A 106 10.09 -4.62 -56.09
N GLY A 107 9.64 -5.62 -55.31
CA GLY A 107 9.36 -6.97 -55.83
C GLY A 107 9.60 -8.13 -54.85
N GLN A 108 8.54 -8.88 -54.58
CA GLN A 108 8.47 -10.06 -53.71
C GLN A 108 9.25 -11.28 -54.25
N SER A 109 9.82 -12.10 -53.35
CA SER A 109 9.51 -13.53 -53.14
C SER A 109 10.72 -14.44 -52.80
N THR A 110 10.60 -15.09 -51.63
CA THR A 110 11.04 -16.46 -51.23
C THR A 110 12.49 -16.97 -51.37
N GLN A 111 13.10 -17.14 -50.18
CA GLN A 111 13.70 -18.36 -49.59
C GLN A 111 14.94 -19.00 -50.26
N TYR A 112 16.08 -18.98 -49.54
CA TYR A 112 16.95 -20.15 -49.27
C TYR A 112 17.84 -19.89 -48.03
N TYR A 113 17.99 -20.91 -47.19
CA TYR A 113 18.63 -20.95 -45.86
C TYR A 113 20.16 -20.79 -45.86
N THR A 114 20.73 -20.07 -44.87
CA THR A 114 21.88 -20.55 -44.06
C THR A 114 22.13 -19.74 -42.76
N HIS A 115 21.73 -20.36 -41.65
CA HIS A 115 22.39 -20.46 -40.33
C HIS A 115 23.39 -19.37 -39.86
N TYR A 116 22.98 -18.50 -38.92
CA TYR A 116 23.79 -18.10 -37.75
C TYR A 116 22.88 -17.83 -36.55
N ALA A 117 23.27 -18.38 -35.40
CA ALA A 117 22.50 -18.44 -34.17
C ALA A 117 22.50 -17.11 -33.40
N HIS A 118 21.31 -16.60 -33.06
CA HIS A 118 21.10 -15.66 -31.96
C HIS A 118 20.03 -16.25 -31.03
N GLN A 119 20.42 -16.39 -29.76
CA GLN A 119 19.56 -16.81 -28.65
C GLN A 119 18.66 -15.63 -28.23
N PRO A 120 17.33 -15.76 -28.21
CA PRO A 120 16.49 -14.86 -27.45
C PRO A 120 16.32 -15.35 -26.01
N ILE A 121 16.52 -14.42 -25.07
CA ILE A 121 16.24 -14.57 -23.64
C ILE A 121 14.78 -15.02 -23.48
N GLN A 122 14.58 -16.17 -22.83
CA GLN A 122 13.25 -16.68 -22.51
C GLN A 122 12.59 -15.79 -21.45
N GLN A 123 11.44 -15.22 -21.81
CA GLN A 123 10.46 -14.77 -20.84
C GLN A 123 9.84 -16.01 -20.17
N LEU A 124 10.08 -16.17 -18.87
CA LEU A 124 9.40 -17.17 -18.05
C LEU A 124 7.93 -16.77 -17.90
N GLN A 125 7.05 -17.37 -18.71
CA GLN A 125 5.61 -17.37 -18.47
C GLN A 125 5.22 -18.66 -17.76
N CYS A 126 4.81 -18.55 -16.49
CA CYS A 126 4.36 -19.68 -15.68
C CYS A 126 2.93 -19.41 -15.20
N TRP A 127 1.91 -19.62 -16.03
CA TRP A 127 0.53 -19.77 -15.55
C TRP A 127 -0.24 -20.77 -16.42
N HIS A 128 -0.35 -22.02 -15.94
CA HIS A 128 -1.31 -23.00 -16.46
C HIS A 128 -2.46 -23.15 -15.46
N GLN A 129 -3.69 -22.96 -15.93
CA GLN A 129 -4.93 -23.34 -15.25
C GLN A 129 -5.40 -24.69 -15.81
N PRO A 130 -5.98 -25.61 -15.00
CA PRO A 130 -6.43 -26.90 -15.49
C PRO A 130 -7.85 -26.85 -16.06
N TYR A 131 -8.03 -27.50 -17.21
CA TYR A 131 -9.28 -27.69 -17.94
C TYR A 131 -10.28 -28.62 -17.22
N GLY A 132 -11.58 -28.31 -17.31
CA GLY A 132 -12.71 -29.23 -17.10
C GLY A 132 -13.52 -29.41 -18.41
N PRO A 133 -14.23 -30.54 -18.61
CA PRO A 133 -14.67 -30.97 -19.93
C PRO A 133 -15.98 -30.33 -20.41
N ALA A 134 -16.10 -30.25 -21.74
CA ALA A 134 -17.17 -29.61 -22.49
C ALA A 134 -18.43 -30.48 -22.62
N HIS A 135 -19.60 -29.82 -22.56
CA HIS A 135 -20.87 -30.36 -23.07
C HIS A 135 -21.53 -29.31 -23.98
N THR A 136 -21.92 -29.76 -25.17
CA THR A 136 -22.53 -29.00 -26.27
C THR A 136 -24.06 -29.09 -26.25
N GLN A 137 -24.78 -27.96 -26.42
CA GLN A 137 -26.10 -27.86 -27.08
C GLN A 137 -26.40 -26.38 -27.48
N PRO A 138 -27.33 -26.10 -28.42
CA PRO A 138 -27.29 -24.94 -29.33
C PRO A 138 -28.48 -23.95 -29.25
N GLY A 139 -28.26 -22.70 -29.69
CA GLY A 139 -29.23 -21.92 -30.50
C GLY A 139 -29.85 -20.62 -29.94
N TYR A 140 -29.45 -19.48 -30.55
CA TYR A 140 -30.14 -18.17 -30.74
C TYR A 140 -30.13 -17.11 -29.59
N PRO A 141 -30.33 -15.79 -29.90
CA PRO A 141 -29.49 -14.94 -30.76
C PRO A 141 -29.13 -13.55 -30.15
N HIS A 142 -28.08 -12.92 -30.71
CA HIS A 142 -27.71 -11.49 -30.66
C HIS A 142 -27.27 -10.85 -29.33
N GLY A 143 -25.94 -10.77 -29.13
CA GLY A 143 -25.29 -9.80 -28.25
C GLY A 143 -24.69 -8.63 -29.05
N PRO A 144 -24.53 -7.43 -28.44
CA PRO A 144 -24.07 -6.24 -29.15
C PRO A 144 -22.54 -6.27 -29.34
N GLY A 145 -22.11 -5.84 -30.53
CA GLY A 145 -20.78 -5.25 -30.78
C GLY A 145 -19.59 -6.20 -30.67
N GLN A 146 -19.19 -6.78 -31.80
CA GLN A 146 -17.80 -7.22 -31.95
C GLN A 146 -16.87 -6.00 -31.76
N GLN A 147 -16.03 -6.05 -30.73
CA GLN A 147 -14.94 -5.09 -30.58
C GLN A 147 -13.96 -5.27 -31.76
N PRO A 148 -13.59 -4.19 -32.47
CA PRO A 148 -12.60 -4.29 -33.52
C PRO A 148 -11.22 -4.57 -32.91
N SER A 149 -10.59 -5.64 -33.39
CA SER A 149 -9.15 -5.85 -33.52
C SER A 149 -8.24 -5.20 -32.47
N GLY A 150 -7.99 -5.95 -31.40
CA GLY A 150 -6.68 -6.16 -30.75
C GLY A 150 -5.71 -4.98 -30.69
N HIS A 151 -6.09 -3.88 -30.05
CA HIS A 151 -5.10 -2.96 -29.49
C HIS A 151 -4.66 -3.56 -28.15
N ASN A 152 -3.43 -4.03 -28.06
CA ASN A 152 -2.85 -4.47 -26.79
C ASN A 152 -2.77 -3.23 -25.88
N ILE A 153 -3.73 -3.06 -24.97
CA ILE A 153 -3.74 -1.95 -24.02
C ILE A 153 -2.56 -2.17 -23.08
N GLU A 154 -1.65 -1.19 -23.03
CA GLU A 154 -0.49 -1.26 -22.14
C GLU A 154 -0.94 -1.35 -20.68
N ALA A 155 -0.42 -2.34 -19.96
CA ALA A 155 -0.73 -2.54 -18.55
C ALA A 155 -0.12 -1.40 -17.72
N THR A 156 -0.90 -0.90 -16.75
CA THR A 156 -0.40 0.08 -15.79
C THR A 156 0.71 -0.55 -14.96
N PRO A 157 1.92 0.04 -14.93
CA PRO A 157 3.02 -0.53 -14.18
C PRO A 157 2.73 -0.55 -12.67
N ALA A 158 3.38 -1.49 -11.96
CA ALA A 158 3.32 -1.54 -10.51
C ALA A 158 4.04 -0.33 -9.89
N SER A 159 3.55 0.11 -8.73
CA SER A 159 4.19 1.12 -7.90
C SER A 159 5.61 0.70 -7.48
N PRO A 160 6.49 1.65 -7.12
CA PRO A 160 7.82 1.31 -6.59
C PRO A 160 7.73 0.34 -5.41
N GLY A 161 8.48 -0.77 -5.49
CA GLY A 161 8.52 -1.80 -4.45
C GLY A 161 7.43 -2.88 -4.55
N TYR A 162 6.60 -2.86 -5.59
CA TYR A 162 5.53 -3.87 -5.81
C TYR A 162 5.89 -4.86 -6.91
N ASP A 163 6.93 -4.61 -7.71
CA ASP A 163 7.41 -5.53 -8.74
C ASP A 163 8.92 -5.77 -8.58
N ILE A 164 9.27 -7.04 -8.35
CA ILE A 164 10.65 -7.49 -8.20
C ILE A 164 11.51 -7.21 -9.44
N ALA A 165 10.91 -7.10 -10.63
CA ALA A 165 11.65 -6.76 -11.85
C ALA A 165 12.28 -5.36 -11.78
N GLN A 166 11.74 -4.45 -10.96
CA GLN A 166 12.34 -3.14 -10.72
C GLN A 166 13.73 -3.24 -10.07
N THR A 167 14.06 -4.36 -9.40
CA THR A 167 15.42 -4.59 -8.87
C THR A 167 16.47 -4.69 -9.97
N LEU A 168 16.09 -5.08 -11.20
CA LEU A 168 17.01 -5.17 -12.34
C LEU A 168 17.50 -3.78 -12.79
N MET A 169 16.75 -2.73 -12.48
CA MET A 169 17.09 -1.34 -12.81
C MET A 169 17.88 -0.65 -11.70
N MET A 170 18.09 -1.33 -10.58
CA MET A 170 18.75 -0.76 -9.41
C MET A 170 20.24 -1.08 -9.41
N GLN A 171 21.06 -0.04 -9.28
CA GLN A 171 22.47 -0.21 -8.95
C GLN A 171 22.62 -0.50 -7.47
N ARG A 172 23.55 -1.41 -7.13
CA ARG A 172 23.93 -1.67 -5.74
C ARG A 172 24.51 -0.39 -5.15
N ILE A 173 24.03 -0.02 -3.98
CA ILE A 173 24.52 1.14 -3.22
C ILE A 173 25.41 0.68 -2.07
N ASP A 174 26.32 1.55 -1.61
CA ASP A 174 27.07 1.30 -0.38
C ASP A 174 26.19 1.54 0.83
N THR A 175 26.01 0.49 1.64
CA THR A 175 25.19 0.47 2.86
C THR A 175 26.05 0.27 4.11
N SER A 176 27.37 0.12 3.97
CA SER A 176 28.29 -0.29 5.04
C SER A 176 28.27 0.63 6.25
N ALA A 177 28.47 1.93 6.00
CA ALA A 177 28.48 2.94 7.05
C ALA A 177 27.13 3.03 7.78
N ASP A 178 26.03 3.09 7.05
CA ASP A 178 24.70 3.25 7.65
C ASP A 178 24.20 1.96 8.33
N ALA A 179 24.52 0.76 7.81
CA ALA A 179 24.22 -0.49 8.51
C ALA A 179 24.97 -0.58 9.84
N GLY A 180 26.25 -0.18 9.86
CA GLY A 180 27.04 -0.09 11.09
C GLY A 180 26.47 0.96 12.06
N ALA A 181 26.09 2.12 11.56
CA ALA A 181 25.47 3.18 12.36
C ALA A 181 24.11 2.75 12.94
N LEU A 182 23.28 2.02 12.19
CA LEU A 182 22.04 1.42 12.71
C LEU A 182 22.31 0.47 13.87
N LEU A 183 23.33 -0.39 13.73
CA LEU A 183 23.70 -1.30 14.81
C LEU A 183 24.11 -0.49 16.04
N THR A 184 25.04 0.46 15.89
CA THR A 184 25.51 1.31 16.99
C THR A 184 24.36 2.08 17.65
N ALA A 185 23.45 2.65 16.86
CA ALA A 185 22.29 3.39 17.35
C ALA A 185 21.35 2.53 18.22
N MET A 186 21.32 1.22 17.99
CA MET A 186 20.46 0.28 18.70
C MET A 186 21.22 -0.60 19.72
N LEU A 187 22.52 -0.38 19.92
CA LEU A 187 23.33 -1.08 20.92
C LEU A 187 23.27 -0.38 22.28
N GLY A 188 23.23 -1.16 23.36
CA GLY A 188 23.24 -0.65 24.74
C GLY A 188 21.86 -0.40 25.36
N SER A 189 21.80 0.39 26.43
CA SER A 189 20.57 0.67 27.20
C SER A 189 19.72 1.80 26.63
N GLY A 190 20.24 2.59 25.69
CA GLY A 190 19.54 3.65 24.98
C GLY A 190 19.34 3.32 23.49
N CYS A 191 18.67 4.24 22.80
CA CYS A 191 18.50 4.24 21.35
C CYS A 191 18.89 5.63 20.82
N ASP A 192 19.79 5.70 19.84
CA ASP A 192 20.10 6.96 19.14
C ASP A 192 19.02 7.22 18.08
N ALA A 193 17.91 7.82 18.52
CA ALA A 193 16.77 8.10 17.65
C ALA A 193 17.12 9.07 16.51
N HIS A 194 18.05 10.01 16.74
CA HIS A 194 18.49 10.93 15.71
C HIS A 194 19.24 10.21 14.58
N ALA A 195 20.13 9.26 14.91
CA ALA A 195 20.75 8.40 13.90
C ALA A 195 19.73 7.57 13.11
N LEU A 196 18.70 7.04 13.78
CA LEU A 196 17.61 6.32 13.10
C LEU A 196 16.85 7.25 12.15
N VAL A 197 16.44 8.44 12.60
CA VAL A 197 15.75 9.43 11.74
C VAL A 197 16.59 9.74 10.51
N ARG A 198 17.87 10.11 10.70
CA ARG A 198 18.81 10.45 9.61
C ARG A 198 18.94 9.35 8.57
N ILE A 199 19.07 8.10 9.00
CA ILE A 199 19.27 6.97 8.08
C ILE A 199 17.95 6.65 7.38
N PHE A 200 16.84 6.61 8.11
CA PHE A 200 15.53 6.24 7.56
C PHE A 200 14.94 7.29 6.61
N SER A 201 15.30 8.56 6.77
CA SER A 201 14.92 9.66 5.86
C SER A 201 15.96 9.95 4.78
N SER A 202 17.09 9.23 4.75
CA SER A 202 18.16 9.46 3.78
C SER A 202 17.65 9.33 2.34
N PRO A 203 17.92 10.32 1.45
CA PRO A 203 17.57 10.23 0.03
C PRO A 203 18.13 8.99 -0.68
N GLN A 204 19.22 8.41 -0.16
CA GLN A 204 19.81 7.19 -0.70
C GLN A 204 18.87 5.98 -0.62
N TYR A 205 18.02 5.91 0.41
CA TYR A 205 17.09 4.80 0.64
C TYR A 205 15.66 5.12 0.22
N ARG A 206 15.50 6.19 -0.56
CA ARG A 206 14.19 6.66 -1.01
C ARG A 206 13.46 5.65 -1.89
N HIS A 207 14.21 4.85 -2.65
CA HIS A 207 13.68 3.74 -3.42
C HIS A 207 13.50 2.51 -2.52
N PRO A 208 12.33 1.83 -2.52
CA PRO A 208 12.08 0.67 -1.66
C PRO A 208 13.16 -0.41 -1.71
N TYR A 209 13.64 -0.76 -2.90
CA TYR A 209 14.70 -1.76 -3.07
C TYR A 209 16.08 -1.32 -2.56
N ALA A 210 16.38 -0.01 -2.51
CA ALA A 210 17.59 0.49 -1.86
C ALA A 210 17.51 0.29 -0.33
N PHE A 211 16.34 0.58 0.27
CA PHE A 211 16.11 0.30 1.69
C PHE A 211 16.15 -1.21 1.98
N GLN A 212 15.56 -2.02 1.10
CA GLN A 212 15.63 -3.47 1.22
C GLN A 212 17.07 -3.99 1.17
N GLN A 213 17.93 -3.38 0.34
CA GLN A 213 19.35 -3.70 0.33
C GLN A 213 19.99 -3.41 1.70
N LEU A 214 19.77 -2.23 2.28
CA LEU A 214 20.28 -1.89 3.62
C LEU A 214 19.83 -2.92 4.67
N ARG A 215 18.55 -3.30 4.66
CA ARG A 215 18.01 -4.34 5.56
C ARG A 215 18.70 -5.69 5.38
N ASN A 216 18.93 -6.11 4.14
CA ASN A 216 19.58 -7.38 3.84
C ASN A 216 21.05 -7.36 4.27
N ASP A 217 21.78 -6.29 3.96
CA ASP A 217 23.20 -6.15 4.32
C ASP A 217 23.37 -6.09 5.85
N TYR A 218 22.48 -5.38 6.57
CA TYR A 218 22.41 -5.39 8.04
C TYR A 218 22.24 -6.82 8.60
N ARG A 219 21.31 -7.58 8.03
CA ARG A 219 21.08 -8.98 8.41
C ARG A 219 22.31 -9.84 8.13
N ASP A 220 22.92 -9.69 6.97
CA ASP A 220 23.98 -10.58 6.51
C ASP A 220 25.30 -10.31 7.25
N TRP A 221 25.61 -9.05 7.57
CA TRP A 221 26.82 -8.69 8.30
C TRP A 221 26.72 -8.93 9.81
N PHE A 222 25.59 -8.57 10.43
CA PHE A 222 25.46 -8.63 11.89
C PHE A 222 24.70 -9.86 12.39
N LYS A 223 24.09 -10.63 11.49
CA LYS A 223 23.22 -11.79 11.82
C LYS A 223 22.05 -11.39 12.72
N ARG A 224 21.52 -10.18 12.51
CA ARG A 224 20.39 -9.60 13.26
C ARG A 224 19.23 -9.30 12.32
N ASP A 225 18.07 -9.07 12.90
CA ASP A 225 16.86 -8.68 12.16
C ASP A 225 16.57 -7.22 12.48
N LEU A 226 16.65 -6.36 11.47
CA LEU A 226 16.47 -4.91 11.63
C LEU A 226 15.10 -4.57 12.22
N GLU A 227 14.03 -5.25 11.78
CA GLU A 227 12.68 -5.01 12.30
C GLU A 227 12.59 -5.41 13.78
N LYS A 228 13.17 -6.56 14.17
CA LYS A 228 13.19 -7.00 15.57
C LYS A 228 14.02 -6.08 16.45
N ASP A 229 15.14 -5.58 15.94
CA ASP A 229 16.00 -4.66 16.68
C ASP A 229 15.28 -3.33 16.94
N ILE A 230 14.61 -2.76 15.93
CA ILE A 230 13.78 -1.56 16.07
C ILE A 230 12.72 -1.79 17.15
N LYS A 231 11.96 -2.90 17.09
CA LYS A 231 10.94 -3.22 18.10
C LYS A 231 11.49 -3.46 19.51
N GLY A 232 12.74 -3.90 19.62
CA GLY A 232 13.40 -4.11 20.89
C GLY A 232 13.95 -2.82 21.53
N LYS A 233 14.05 -1.73 20.75
CA LYS A 233 14.78 -0.50 21.14
C LYS A 233 13.96 0.78 21.05
N THR A 234 12.86 0.77 20.32
CA THR A 234 11.95 1.90 20.17
C THR A 234 10.55 1.48 20.63
N GLN A 235 9.64 2.43 20.83
CA GLN A 235 8.26 2.16 21.24
C GLN A 235 7.30 3.16 20.58
N GLY A 236 5.99 2.88 20.69
CA GLY A 236 4.93 3.78 20.23
C GLY A 236 4.95 4.08 18.74
N ASP A 237 4.47 5.27 18.37
CA ASP A 237 4.30 5.66 16.96
C ASP A 237 5.62 5.76 16.18
N PHE A 238 6.71 6.11 16.87
CA PHE A 238 8.05 6.14 16.27
C PHE A 238 8.50 4.74 15.86
N GLN A 239 8.34 3.75 16.74
CA GLN A 239 8.59 2.34 16.40
C GLN A 239 7.74 1.90 15.22
N ASP A 240 6.44 2.20 15.24
CA ASP A 240 5.51 1.75 14.21
C ASP A 240 5.87 2.33 12.83
N ALA A 241 6.27 3.61 12.76
CA ALA A 241 6.75 4.24 11.53
C ALA A 241 8.08 3.65 11.03
N LEU A 242 9.05 3.42 11.92
CA LEU A 242 10.32 2.78 11.55
C LEU A 242 10.13 1.35 11.07
N VAL A 243 9.28 0.56 11.73
CA VAL A 243 8.94 -0.80 11.31
C VAL A 243 8.25 -0.79 9.95
N ALA A 244 7.36 0.18 9.70
CA ALA A 244 6.70 0.33 8.41
C ALA A 244 7.71 0.62 7.27
N LEU A 245 8.66 1.54 7.51
CA LEU A 245 9.74 1.84 6.56
C LEU A 245 10.66 0.63 6.34
N ALA A 246 11.06 -0.05 7.42
CA ALA A 246 11.95 -1.21 7.35
C ALA A 246 11.34 -2.39 6.57
N ARG A 247 10.02 -2.53 6.60
CA ARG A 247 9.31 -3.54 5.79
C ARG A 247 9.32 -3.20 4.31
N GLY A 248 9.26 -1.92 3.96
CA GLY A 248 8.97 -1.46 2.61
C GLY A 248 7.46 -1.46 2.32
N PRO A 249 7.02 -0.88 1.19
CA PRO A 249 5.62 -0.57 0.96
C PRO A 249 4.73 -1.82 0.84
N LEU A 250 5.14 -2.82 0.07
CA LEU A 250 4.33 -4.02 -0.17
C LEU A 250 4.13 -4.86 1.10
N ASP A 251 5.21 -5.16 1.84
CA ASP A 251 5.14 -5.93 3.09
C ASP A 251 4.40 -5.15 4.19
N HIS A 252 4.53 -3.82 4.22
CA HIS A 252 3.77 -2.98 5.14
C HIS A 252 2.27 -2.98 4.83
N ASP A 253 1.87 -2.88 3.55
CA ASP A 253 0.48 -2.98 3.12
C ASP A 253 -0.13 -4.33 3.51
N VAL A 254 0.57 -5.44 3.23
CA VAL A 254 0.12 -6.79 3.63
C VAL A 254 -0.02 -6.93 5.15
N SER A 255 0.94 -6.40 5.91
CA SER A 255 0.81 -6.38 7.37
C SER A 255 -0.35 -5.51 7.84
N THR A 256 -0.67 -4.42 7.13
CA THR A 256 -1.77 -3.51 7.48
C THR A 256 -3.11 -4.17 7.21
N LEU A 257 -3.26 -4.84 6.06
CA LEU A 257 -4.45 -5.64 5.72
C LEU A 257 -4.71 -6.73 6.76
N ASP A 258 -3.69 -7.50 7.11
CA ASP A 258 -3.82 -8.61 8.06
C ASP A 258 -4.24 -8.10 9.45
N LYS A 259 -3.60 -7.01 9.93
CA LYS A 259 -4.02 -6.36 11.18
C LYS A 259 -5.46 -5.87 11.11
N ALA A 260 -5.87 -5.22 10.02
CA ALA A 260 -7.20 -4.69 9.85
C ALA A 260 -8.29 -5.78 9.88
N LEU A 261 -8.05 -6.90 9.20
CA LEU A 261 -8.97 -8.05 9.12
C LEU A 261 -9.07 -8.88 10.42
N GLN A 262 -8.09 -8.75 11.32
CA GLN A 262 -8.10 -9.39 12.62
C GLN A 262 -8.89 -8.60 13.68
N GLN A 263 -9.10 -7.30 13.49
CA GLN A 263 -9.86 -6.47 14.42
C GLN A 263 -11.35 -6.85 14.47
N ARG A 264 -11.99 -6.53 15.60
CA ARG A 264 -13.44 -6.66 15.80
C ARG A 264 -13.97 -5.39 16.50
N PRO A 265 -14.73 -4.51 15.81
CA PRO A 265 -15.08 -4.56 14.39
C PRO A 265 -13.84 -4.47 13.47
N ILE A 266 -14.00 -4.86 12.21
CA ILE A 266 -12.93 -4.76 11.20
C ILE A 266 -12.57 -3.29 11.00
N ASP A 267 -11.29 -3.03 10.83
CA ASP A 267 -10.79 -1.71 10.48
C ASP A 267 -10.92 -1.47 8.97
N GLU A 268 -12.11 -1.02 8.57
CA GLU A 268 -12.41 -0.73 7.16
C GLU A 268 -11.61 0.46 6.64
N GLU A 269 -11.27 1.44 7.48
CA GLU A 269 -10.46 2.60 7.08
C GLU A 269 -9.09 2.15 6.58
N ALA A 270 -8.40 1.28 7.32
CA ALA A 270 -7.12 0.74 6.89
C ALA A 270 -7.23 -0.17 5.66
N LEU A 271 -8.32 -0.95 5.58
CA LEU A 271 -8.55 -1.83 4.43
C LEU A 271 -8.75 -1.03 3.14
N MET A 272 -9.59 0.01 3.19
CA MET A 272 -9.80 0.96 2.10
C MET A 272 -8.51 1.73 1.76
N GLY A 273 -7.78 2.17 2.79
CA GLY A 273 -6.51 2.88 2.64
C GLY A 273 -5.49 2.09 1.82
N VAL A 274 -5.42 0.78 2.01
CA VAL A 274 -4.53 -0.11 1.25
C VAL A 274 -5.07 -0.41 -0.15
N LEU A 275 -6.34 -0.83 -0.26
CA LEU A 275 -6.88 -1.42 -1.49
C LEU A 275 -7.41 -0.39 -2.50
N LEU A 276 -8.00 0.72 -2.05
CA LEU A 276 -8.62 1.67 -2.98
C LEU A 276 -7.58 2.48 -3.77
N CYS A 277 -7.97 2.84 -4.99
CA CYS A 277 -7.18 3.66 -5.92
C CYS A 277 -5.81 3.03 -6.27
N ARG A 278 -5.77 1.70 -6.39
CA ARG A 278 -4.60 0.93 -6.81
C ARG A 278 -4.71 0.52 -8.27
N SER A 279 -3.57 0.34 -8.93
CA SER A 279 -3.52 -0.31 -10.25
C SER A 279 -3.76 -1.81 -10.11
N ASN A 280 -4.08 -2.47 -11.22
CA ASN A 280 -4.20 -3.94 -11.24
C ASN A 280 -2.89 -4.61 -10.81
N ALA A 281 -1.76 -4.10 -11.30
CA ALA A 281 -0.43 -4.61 -10.95
C ALA A 281 -0.16 -4.50 -9.44
N ASP A 282 -0.53 -3.39 -8.79
CA ASP A 282 -0.42 -3.23 -7.33
C ASP A 282 -1.30 -4.24 -6.58
N ILE A 283 -2.57 -4.39 -6.97
CA ILE A 283 -3.49 -5.34 -6.31
C ILE A 283 -3.00 -6.79 -6.49
N MET A 284 -2.51 -7.15 -7.67
CA MET A 284 -1.94 -8.47 -7.92
C MET A 284 -0.69 -8.73 -7.06
N ALA A 285 0.19 -7.72 -6.91
CA ALA A 285 1.34 -7.82 -6.01
C ALA A 285 0.91 -8.00 -4.54
N ILE A 286 -0.04 -7.18 -4.07
CA ILE A 286 -0.58 -7.25 -2.71
C ILE A 286 -1.22 -8.62 -2.43
N THR A 287 -2.07 -9.11 -3.32
CA THR A 287 -2.78 -10.39 -3.15
C THR A 287 -1.80 -11.57 -3.16
N SER A 288 -0.83 -11.57 -4.07
CA SER A 288 0.24 -12.56 -4.13
C SER A 288 1.08 -12.56 -2.85
N GLN A 289 1.53 -11.39 -2.39
CA GLN A 289 2.34 -11.28 -1.17
C GLN A 289 1.55 -11.63 0.10
N TYR A 290 0.26 -11.27 0.15
CA TYR A 290 -0.62 -11.69 1.24
C TYR A 290 -0.73 -13.21 1.30
N ARG A 291 -0.95 -13.88 0.16
CA ARG A 291 -0.98 -15.35 0.10
C ARG A 291 0.34 -15.97 0.51
N HIS A 292 1.46 -15.43 0.03
CA HIS A 292 2.79 -15.92 0.35
C HIS A 292 3.09 -15.84 1.86
N THR A 293 2.78 -14.71 2.49
CA THR A 293 3.13 -14.44 3.88
C THR A 293 2.12 -14.98 4.89
N LYS A 294 0.83 -15.05 4.54
CA LYS A 294 -0.26 -15.47 5.44
C LYS A 294 -0.76 -16.89 5.16
N GLY A 295 -0.36 -17.49 4.04
CA GLY A 295 -0.81 -18.82 3.63
C GLY A 295 -2.31 -18.90 3.29
N LYS A 296 -2.97 -17.75 3.09
CA LYS A 296 -4.41 -17.64 2.80
C LYS A 296 -4.67 -16.67 1.67
N ASP A 297 -5.69 -16.96 0.87
CA ASP A 297 -6.16 -16.06 -0.17
C ASP A 297 -6.83 -14.80 0.44
N LEU A 298 -6.47 -13.62 -0.06
CA LEU A 298 -6.98 -12.35 0.47
C LEU A 298 -8.48 -12.22 0.22
N LEU A 299 -8.96 -12.55 -0.98
CA LEU A 299 -10.38 -12.42 -1.33
C LEU A 299 -11.25 -13.30 -0.44
N THR A 300 -10.84 -14.54 -0.24
CA THR A 300 -11.49 -15.51 0.65
C THR A 300 -11.48 -14.99 2.10
N THR A 301 -10.34 -14.47 2.56
CA THR A 301 -10.24 -13.90 3.92
C THR A 301 -11.20 -12.73 4.11
N VAL A 302 -11.32 -11.85 3.12
CA VAL A 302 -12.25 -10.72 3.15
C VAL A 302 -13.70 -11.22 3.12
N LYS A 303 -14.02 -12.20 2.26
CA LYS A 303 -15.35 -12.82 2.18
C LYS A 303 -15.81 -13.40 3.51
N ASP A 304 -14.94 -14.12 4.20
CA ASP A 304 -15.27 -14.76 5.49
C ASP A 304 -15.50 -13.76 6.62
N LYS A 305 -15.06 -12.51 6.44
CA LYS A 305 -15.06 -11.45 7.44
C LYS A 305 -16.16 -10.42 7.21
N MET A 306 -16.66 -10.31 5.99
CA MET A 306 -17.60 -9.28 5.58
C MET A 306 -18.98 -9.85 5.26
N ASP A 307 -19.99 -9.03 5.45
CA ASP A 307 -21.36 -9.35 5.00
C ASP A 307 -21.51 -9.17 3.48
N GLU A 308 -22.64 -9.66 2.97
CA GLU A 308 -22.98 -9.63 1.55
C GLU A 308 -23.14 -8.21 0.98
N ARG A 309 -23.35 -7.21 1.84
CA ARG A 309 -23.47 -5.81 1.42
C ARG A 309 -22.10 -5.18 1.18
N ARG A 310 -21.13 -5.40 2.08
CA ARG A 310 -19.79 -4.77 2.01
C ARG A 310 -18.83 -5.54 1.13
N PHE A 311 -18.93 -6.87 1.10
CA PHE A 311 -18.02 -7.74 0.34
C PHE A 311 -17.87 -7.38 -1.16
N PRO A 312 -18.95 -7.00 -1.90
CA PRO A 312 -18.87 -6.67 -3.32
C PRO A 312 -17.84 -5.59 -3.68
N LEU A 313 -17.72 -4.52 -2.89
CA LEU A 313 -16.72 -3.47 -3.10
C LEU A 313 -15.31 -4.04 -3.12
N TYR A 314 -14.95 -4.76 -2.06
CA TYR A 314 -13.61 -5.32 -1.92
C TYR A 314 -13.37 -6.45 -2.92
N ARG A 315 -14.39 -7.25 -3.25
CA ARG A 315 -14.28 -8.24 -4.32
C ARG A 315 -13.90 -7.58 -5.64
N ASN A 316 -14.62 -6.53 -6.05
CA ASN A 316 -14.38 -5.85 -7.32
C ASN A 316 -12.95 -5.28 -7.38
N VAL A 317 -12.49 -4.66 -6.29
CA VAL A 317 -11.12 -4.13 -6.19
C VAL A 317 -10.07 -5.24 -6.22
N ILE A 318 -10.23 -6.28 -5.40
CA ILE A 318 -9.28 -7.41 -5.29
C ILE A 318 -9.21 -8.22 -6.59
N SER A 319 -10.26 -8.21 -7.40
CA SER A 319 -10.29 -8.89 -8.70
C SER A 319 -9.34 -8.27 -9.71
N ALA A 320 -8.82 -7.06 -9.46
CA ALA A 320 -7.85 -6.38 -10.31
C ALA A 320 -8.33 -6.27 -11.77
N THR A 321 -9.59 -5.86 -11.96
CA THR A 321 -10.23 -5.68 -13.27
C THR A 321 -10.50 -4.20 -13.59
N ARG A 322 -9.73 -3.29 -12.99
CA ARG A 322 -9.80 -1.86 -13.31
C ARG A 322 -9.32 -1.67 -14.74
N ALA A 323 -9.89 -0.74 -15.50
CA ALA A 323 -9.33 -0.31 -16.77
C ALA A 323 -7.89 0.17 -16.55
N GLU A 324 -6.99 -0.22 -17.45
CA GLU A 324 -5.60 0.24 -17.40
C GLU A 324 -5.52 1.75 -17.68
N ASP A 325 -4.48 2.41 -17.18
CA ASP A 325 -4.33 3.87 -17.33
C ASP A 325 -4.18 4.29 -18.79
N ALA A 326 -3.69 3.41 -19.67
CA ALA A 326 -3.62 3.62 -21.12
C ALA A 326 -4.98 3.47 -21.83
N ALA A 327 -6.01 2.94 -21.16
CA ALA A 327 -7.32 2.77 -21.75
C ALA A 327 -7.98 4.14 -22.03
N ALA A 328 -8.47 4.32 -23.25
CA ALA A 328 -9.04 5.58 -23.70
C ALA A 328 -10.37 5.91 -23.00
N VAL A 329 -10.69 7.20 -22.94
CA VAL A 329 -12.00 7.69 -22.52
C VAL A 329 -12.92 7.70 -23.75
N ASN A 330 -13.97 6.88 -23.74
CA ASN A 330 -14.99 6.86 -24.78
C ASN A 330 -16.22 7.67 -24.31
N PRO A 331 -16.56 8.81 -24.95
CA PRO A 331 -17.67 9.65 -24.53
C PRO A 331 -19.03 8.94 -24.47
N ALA A 332 -19.28 7.97 -25.35
CA ALA A 332 -20.53 7.21 -25.35
C ALA A 332 -20.65 6.30 -24.11
N ASP A 333 -19.54 5.65 -23.74
CA ASP A 333 -19.48 4.82 -22.54
C ASP A 333 -19.62 5.69 -21.29
N ILE A 334 -19.01 6.89 -21.27
CA ILE A 334 -19.18 7.85 -20.16
C ILE A 334 -20.64 8.27 -20.00
N ASP A 335 -21.36 8.62 -21.09
CA ASP A 335 -22.76 9.03 -20.99
C ASP A 335 -23.67 7.88 -20.49
N TYR A 336 -23.40 6.66 -20.94
CA TYR A 336 -24.07 5.46 -20.43
C TYR A 336 -23.78 5.24 -18.94
N GLN A 337 -22.51 5.27 -18.54
CA GLN A 337 -22.08 5.06 -17.16
C GLN A 337 -22.64 6.11 -16.20
N ILE A 338 -22.67 7.40 -16.56
CA ILE A 338 -23.28 8.42 -15.68
C ILE A 338 -24.80 8.26 -15.55
N THR A 339 -25.46 7.65 -16.53
CA THR A 339 -26.89 7.31 -16.47
C THR A 339 -27.12 6.15 -15.51
N GLU A 340 -26.31 5.10 -15.63
CA GLU A 340 -26.35 3.96 -14.70
C GLU A 340 -25.90 4.34 -13.29
N LEU A 341 -24.96 5.28 -13.14
CA LEU A 341 -24.58 5.83 -11.84
C LEU A 341 -25.76 6.54 -11.19
N GLN A 342 -26.48 7.40 -11.92
CA GLN A 342 -27.67 8.07 -11.36
C GLN A 342 -28.71 7.04 -10.88
N ARG A 343 -29.02 6.06 -11.71
CA ARG A 343 -29.96 4.99 -11.36
C ARG A 343 -29.47 4.17 -10.16
N GLY A 344 -28.19 3.81 -10.14
CA GLY A 344 -27.57 3.07 -9.05
C GLY A 344 -27.55 3.84 -7.73
N ILE A 345 -27.36 5.15 -7.78
CA ILE A 345 -27.42 6.03 -6.60
C ILE A 345 -28.82 6.00 -5.97
N GLU A 346 -29.87 6.02 -6.78
CA GLU A 346 -31.26 6.01 -6.31
C GLU A 346 -31.77 4.61 -5.90
N GLU A 347 -31.28 3.54 -6.53
CA GLU A 347 -31.87 2.20 -6.43
C GLU A 347 -30.92 1.12 -5.90
N ASN A 348 -29.64 1.14 -6.29
CA ASN A 348 -28.72 0.00 -6.12
C ASN A 348 -27.23 0.39 -6.07
N SER A 349 -26.68 0.37 -4.85
CA SER A 349 -25.26 0.62 -4.59
C SER A 349 -24.27 -0.22 -5.40
N LEU A 350 -24.62 -1.48 -5.74
CA LEU A 350 -23.67 -2.39 -6.38
C LEU A 350 -23.22 -1.91 -7.76
N VAL A 351 -24.14 -1.29 -8.51
CA VAL A 351 -23.85 -0.71 -9.82
C VAL A 351 -22.85 0.44 -9.68
N VAL A 352 -23.04 1.29 -8.67
CA VAL A 352 -22.14 2.42 -8.38
C VAL A 352 -20.74 1.90 -8.08
N THR A 353 -20.67 0.88 -7.23
CA THR A 353 -19.41 0.25 -6.85
C THR A 353 -18.72 -0.41 -8.05
N GLU A 354 -19.45 -1.15 -8.89
CA GLU A 354 -18.92 -1.80 -10.09
C GLU A 354 -18.35 -0.79 -11.09
N ILE A 355 -19.10 0.28 -11.38
CA ILE A 355 -18.64 1.33 -12.30
C ILE A 355 -17.40 2.04 -11.75
N LEU A 356 -17.41 2.46 -10.48
CA LEU A 356 -16.32 3.26 -9.93
C LEU A 356 -15.04 2.45 -9.68
N THR A 357 -15.15 1.16 -9.35
CA THR A 357 -13.97 0.28 -9.16
C THR A 357 -13.36 -0.22 -10.47
N SER A 358 -14.14 -0.29 -11.55
CA SER A 358 -13.65 -0.72 -12.86
C SER A 358 -13.09 0.43 -13.70
N ALA A 359 -13.44 1.69 -13.41
CA ALA A 359 -12.99 2.84 -14.18
C ALA A 359 -11.54 3.25 -13.86
N ASN A 360 -10.79 3.65 -14.89
CA ASN A 360 -9.47 4.28 -14.70
C ASN A 360 -9.60 5.75 -14.27
N ASN A 361 -8.47 6.38 -13.91
CA ASN A 361 -8.48 7.75 -13.41
C ASN A 361 -8.99 8.77 -14.43
N ALA A 362 -8.73 8.57 -15.72
CA ALA A 362 -9.21 9.46 -16.78
C ALA A 362 -10.73 9.34 -16.98
N GLN A 363 -11.26 8.11 -16.94
CA GLN A 363 -12.68 7.81 -17.02
C GLN A 363 -13.44 8.35 -15.81
N LEU A 364 -12.93 8.15 -14.58
CA LEU A 364 -13.53 8.72 -13.37
C LEU A 364 -13.64 10.26 -13.44
N ARG A 365 -12.60 10.96 -13.91
CA ARG A 365 -12.67 12.42 -14.13
C ARG A 365 -13.73 12.80 -15.15
N ALA A 366 -13.76 12.08 -16.28
CA ALA A 366 -14.73 12.32 -17.33
C ALA A 366 -16.16 12.13 -16.83
N MET A 367 -16.42 11.07 -16.03
CA MET A 367 -17.71 10.86 -15.37
C MET A 367 -18.06 11.98 -14.40
N CYS A 368 -17.15 12.44 -13.55
CA CYS A 368 -17.43 13.58 -12.65
C CYS A 368 -17.84 14.85 -13.42
N ILE A 369 -17.12 15.16 -14.50
CA ILE A 369 -17.40 16.34 -15.34
C ILE A 369 -18.76 16.19 -16.03
N ALA A 370 -18.98 15.06 -16.71
CA ALA A 370 -20.18 14.81 -17.49
C ALA A 370 -21.43 14.71 -16.60
N TYR A 371 -21.32 14.06 -15.43
CA TYR A 371 -22.39 13.96 -14.44
C TYR A 371 -22.84 15.36 -13.97
N ARG A 372 -21.88 16.24 -13.64
CA ARG A 372 -22.19 17.62 -13.24
C ARG A 372 -22.88 18.42 -14.34
N GLN A 373 -22.51 18.19 -15.59
CA GLN A 373 -23.14 18.84 -16.74
C GLN A 373 -24.58 18.34 -16.95
N LYS A 374 -24.82 17.03 -16.84
CA LYS A 374 -26.11 16.39 -17.12
C LYS A 374 -27.14 16.60 -16.00
N TYR A 375 -26.73 16.48 -14.74
CA TYR A 375 -27.64 16.52 -13.58
C TYR A 375 -27.55 17.81 -12.77
N HIS A 376 -26.70 18.76 -13.17
CA HIS A 376 -26.51 20.05 -12.48
C HIS A 376 -26.14 19.93 -10.99
N ARG A 377 -25.58 18.78 -10.60
CA ARG A 377 -25.08 18.44 -9.27
C ARG A 377 -23.80 17.63 -9.42
N SER A 378 -22.83 17.79 -8.53
CA SER A 378 -21.63 16.95 -8.59
C SER A 378 -21.93 15.51 -8.21
N LEU A 379 -21.16 14.57 -8.76
CA LEU A 379 -21.29 13.15 -8.43
C LEU A 379 -21.00 12.91 -6.94
N GLN A 380 -20.03 13.63 -6.37
CA GLN A 380 -19.71 13.58 -4.94
C GLN A 380 -20.90 14.01 -4.08
N GLU A 381 -21.56 15.13 -4.42
CA GLU A 381 -22.76 15.56 -3.69
C GLU A 381 -23.87 14.52 -3.77
N ALA A 382 -24.05 13.86 -4.93
CA ALA A 382 -25.04 12.80 -5.08
C ALA A 382 -24.72 11.58 -4.20
N ILE A 383 -23.46 11.16 -4.15
CA ILE A 383 -23.01 10.09 -3.24
C ILE A 383 -23.26 10.45 -1.77
N VAL A 384 -22.91 11.67 -1.34
CA VAL A 384 -23.11 12.09 0.06
C VAL A 384 -24.59 12.10 0.48
N ALA A 385 -25.53 12.27 -0.45
CA ALA A 385 -26.94 12.27 -0.09
C ALA A 385 -27.54 10.87 0.12
N GLU A 386 -27.06 9.86 -0.62
CA GLU A 386 -27.67 8.52 -0.61
C GLU A 386 -26.84 7.48 0.16
N PHE A 387 -25.53 7.70 0.29
CA PHE A 387 -24.61 6.77 0.94
C PHE A 387 -24.19 7.29 2.29
N LEU A 388 -23.92 6.37 3.22
CA LEU A 388 -23.43 6.69 4.56
C LEU A 388 -22.29 5.75 4.97
N GLY A 389 -21.44 6.20 5.88
CA GLY A 389 -20.45 5.34 6.54
C GLY A 389 -19.29 4.92 5.63
N SER A 390 -18.83 3.68 5.75
CA SER A 390 -17.64 3.20 5.02
C SER A 390 -17.85 3.13 3.51
N GLU A 391 -19.09 2.87 3.08
CA GLU A 391 -19.46 2.84 1.66
C GLU A 391 -19.37 4.24 1.04
N GLU A 392 -19.97 5.25 1.68
CA GLU A 392 -19.83 6.66 1.28
C GLU A 392 -18.35 7.06 1.21
N HIS A 393 -17.59 6.73 2.26
CA HIS A 393 -16.17 7.07 2.36
C HIS A 393 -15.36 6.43 1.22
N ALA A 394 -15.60 5.15 0.90
CA ALA A 394 -14.92 4.45 -0.19
C ALA A 394 -15.18 5.12 -1.55
N LEU A 395 -16.45 5.38 -1.85
CA LEU A 395 -16.87 5.98 -3.11
C LEU A 395 -16.31 7.40 -3.24
N LEU A 396 -16.42 8.22 -2.18
CA LEU A 396 -15.84 9.55 -2.16
C LEU A 396 -14.33 9.55 -2.28
N GLN A 397 -13.64 8.58 -1.67
CA GLN A 397 -12.19 8.48 -1.79
C GLN A 397 -11.77 8.23 -3.25
N MET A 398 -12.48 7.33 -3.96
CA MET A 398 -12.23 7.09 -5.39
C MET A 398 -12.43 8.35 -6.23
N LEU A 399 -13.52 9.09 -6.02
CA LEU A 399 -13.81 10.32 -6.76
C LEU A 399 -12.86 11.48 -6.40
N THR A 400 -12.52 11.63 -5.13
CA THR A 400 -11.62 12.69 -4.64
C THR A 400 -10.21 12.48 -5.18
N SER A 401 -9.75 11.22 -5.27
CA SER A 401 -8.43 10.88 -5.79
C SER A 401 -8.18 11.39 -7.22
N VAL A 402 -9.23 11.59 -8.01
CA VAL A 402 -9.12 12.01 -9.41
C VAL A 402 -9.53 13.45 -9.66
N THR A 403 -10.38 14.04 -8.82
CA THR A 403 -10.90 15.40 -9.02
C THR A 403 -9.99 16.50 -8.47
N GLY A 404 -8.99 16.14 -7.67
CA GLY A 404 -7.94 17.05 -7.25
C GLY A 404 -6.92 17.31 -8.36
N GLU A 405 -6.83 18.55 -8.84
CA GLU A 405 -5.76 18.96 -9.74
C GLU A 405 -4.39 19.00 -9.02
N ASN A 406 -3.31 18.70 -9.74
CA ASN A 406 -1.93 18.98 -9.32
C ASN A 406 -1.55 18.50 -7.90
N GLY A 407 -2.06 17.36 -7.44
CA GLY A 407 -1.73 16.78 -6.13
C GLY A 407 -2.66 17.19 -4.99
N LYS A 408 -3.75 17.92 -5.27
CA LYS A 408 -4.73 18.34 -4.27
C LYS A 408 -5.34 17.20 -3.47
N ALA A 409 -5.64 16.06 -4.11
CA ALA A 409 -6.20 14.91 -3.42
C ALA A 409 -5.24 14.33 -2.37
N ASP A 410 -3.96 14.21 -2.70
CA ASP A 410 -2.92 13.80 -1.74
C ASP A 410 -2.78 14.85 -0.62
N ALA A 411 -2.86 16.13 -0.95
CA ALA A 411 -2.84 17.20 0.05
C ALA A 411 -4.02 17.15 1.02
N ASP A 412 -5.25 16.93 0.54
CA ASP A 412 -6.44 16.74 1.38
C ASP A 412 -6.31 15.50 2.25
N ALA A 413 -5.85 14.38 1.68
CA ALA A 413 -5.60 13.16 2.43
C ALA A 413 -4.54 13.40 3.53
N LEU A 414 -3.45 14.10 3.25
CA LEU A 414 -2.45 14.41 4.28
C LEU A 414 -2.99 15.38 5.33
N ARG A 415 -3.87 16.32 4.94
CA ARG A 415 -4.45 17.31 5.85
C ARG A 415 -5.46 16.72 6.81
N GLU A 416 -6.34 15.85 6.34
CA GLU A 416 -7.49 15.38 7.11
C GLU A 416 -7.14 14.87 8.52
N PRO A 417 -6.23 13.89 8.71
CA PRO A 417 -5.96 13.35 10.04
C PRO A 417 -5.16 14.30 10.94
N LEU A 418 -4.56 15.37 10.38
CA LEU A 418 -3.89 16.43 11.13
C LEU A 418 -4.87 17.47 11.70
N ARG A 419 -6.16 17.42 11.30
CA ARG A 419 -7.21 18.30 11.85
C ARG A 419 -7.90 17.71 13.07
N ASP A 420 -7.69 16.41 13.32
CA ASP A 420 -8.29 15.73 14.45
C ASP A 420 -7.60 16.16 15.75
N PRO A 421 -8.32 16.67 16.77
CA PRO A 421 -7.71 17.00 18.07
C PRO A 421 -7.04 15.80 18.76
N LEU A 422 -7.36 14.57 18.35
CA LEU A 422 -6.69 13.35 18.82
C LEU A 422 -5.61 12.82 17.86
N ASN A 423 -5.37 13.50 16.73
CA ASN A 423 -4.40 13.17 15.67
C ASN A 423 -4.32 11.66 15.40
N ASN A 424 -5.08 11.14 14.44
CA ASN A 424 -5.01 9.72 14.06
C ASN A 424 -3.64 9.36 13.46
N LYS A 425 -2.65 9.13 14.33
CA LYS A 425 -1.23 8.92 13.97
C LYS A 425 -1.02 7.75 13.03
N ARG A 426 -1.85 6.71 13.13
CA ARG A 426 -1.82 5.61 12.18
C ARG A 426 -2.17 6.06 10.76
N ALA A 427 -3.25 6.83 10.60
CA ALA A 427 -3.63 7.40 9.32
C ALA A 427 -2.57 8.38 8.80
N ILE A 428 -2.01 9.23 9.68
CA ILE A 428 -0.91 10.15 9.33
C ILE A 428 0.30 9.38 8.80
N THR A 429 0.79 8.39 9.56
CA THR A 429 1.93 7.54 9.17
C THR A 429 1.66 6.88 7.83
N TYR A 430 0.49 6.24 7.65
CA TYR A 430 0.17 5.55 6.41
C TYR A 430 0.17 6.51 5.20
N ARG A 431 -0.46 7.68 5.33
CA ARG A 431 -0.58 8.66 4.24
C ARG A 431 0.76 9.29 3.89
N VAL A 432 1.58 9.63 4.90
CA VAL A 432 2.96 10.11 4.70
C VAL A 432 3.79 9.03 3.99
N LEU A 433 3.73 7.77 4.45
CA LEU A 433 4.49 6.68 3.83
C LEU A 433 4.03 6.35 2.42
N ARG A 434 2.74 6.46 2.11
CA ARG A 434 2.20 6.21 0.76
C ARG A 434 2.69 7.26 -0.24
N VAL A 435 2.76 8.53 0.17
CA VAL A 435 3.30 9.61 -0.67
C VAL A 435 4.82 9.61 -0.68
N TYR A 436 5.47 9.21 0.42
CA TYR A 436 6.88 8.87 0.46
C TYR A 436 7.12 7.76 -0.56
N TRP A 437 6.81 6.49 -0.36
CA TRP A 437 7.21 5.44 -1.31
C TRP A 437 6.79 5.61 -2.78
N GLY A 438 5.81 6.45 -3.09
CA GLY A 438 5.52 6.91 -4.45
C GLY A 438 6.62 7.74 -5.12
N ASP A 439 6.34 8.19 -6.34
CA ASP A 439 7.24 9.03 -7.13
C ASP A 439 7.49 10.40 -6.46
N ARG A 440 8.73 10.91 -6.55
CA ARG A 440 9.14 12.23 -6.10
C ARG A 440 8.26 13.34 -6.70
N ALA A 441 7.82 13.16 -7.95
CA ALA A 441 6.92 14.12 -8.59
C ALA A 441 5.55 14.19 -7.88
N ARG A 442 5.04 13.06 -7.38
CA ARG A 442 3.79 13.00 -6.62
C ARG A 442 3.91 13.73 -5.29
N LEU A 443 4.97 13.47 -4.51
CA LEU A 443 5.22 14.18 -3.26
C LEU A 443 5.34 15.69 -3.48
N SER A 444 6.11 16.11 -4.48
CA SER A 444 6.28 17.53 -4.80
C SER A 444 4.95 18.21 -5.18
N LYS A 445 4.12 17.55 -6.01
CA LYS A 445 2.77 18.03 -6.35
C LYS A 445 1.88 18.11 -5.10
N ALA A 446 1.88 17.10 -4.26
CA ALA A 446 1.12 17.09 -3.01
C ALA A 446 1.52 18.25 -2.10
N GLN A 447 2.82 18.50 -1.91
CA GLN A 447 3.31 19.61 -1.08
C GLN A 447 2.94 20.99 -1.67
N ALA A 448 3.08 21.16 -2.99
CA ALA A 448 2.69 22.39 -3.67
C ALA A 448 1.18 22.66 -3.53
N ALA A 449 0.35 21.64 -3.73
CA ALA A 449 -1.09 21.75 -3.56
C ALA A 449 -1.48 22.01 -2.10
N TYR A 450 -0.78 21.39 -1.13
CA TYR A 450 -0.99 21.63 0.30
C TYR A 450 -0.71 23.09 0.66
N GLN A 451 0.45 23.61 0.26
CA GLN A 451 0.81 25.01 0.45
C GLN A 451 -0.20 25.96 -0.18
N SER A 452 -0.62 25.69 -1.42
CA SER A 452 -1.59 26.52 -2.12
C SER A 452 -2.98 26.51 -1.47
N SER A 453 -3.39 25.39 -0.90
CA SER A 453 -4.76 25.19 -0.39
C SER A 453 -4.94 25.61 1.06
N TYR A 454 -3.90 25.42 1.90
CA TYR A 454 -3.98 25.68 3.34
C TYR A 454 -3.05 26.80 3.79
N HIS A 455 -2.35 27.43 2.84
CA HIS A 455 -1.48 28.59 3.08
C HIS A 455 -0.34 28.33 4.08
N ARG A 456 0.05 27.07 4.27
CA ARG A 456 1.14 26.64 5.15
C ARG A 456 1.83 25.40 4.59
N PRO A 457 3.14 25.20 4.84
CA PRO A 457 3.83 24.01 4.36
C PRO A 457 3.36 22.77 5.14
N LEU A 458 3.26 21.63 4.46
CA LEU A 458 2.93 20.36 5.10
C LEU A 458 3.92 20.01 6.23
N VAL A 459 5.21 20.26 6.02
CA VAL A 459 6.27 20.04 7.03
C VAL A 459 5.95 20.79 8.31
N THR A 460 5.63 22.08 8.20
CA THR A 460 5.30 22.93 9.36
C THR A 460 4.08 22.43 10.12
N ASP A 461 3.07 21.92 9.42
CA ASP A 461 1.88 21.38 10.10
C ASP A 461 2.15 19.99 10.72
N LEU A 462 3.06 19.17 10.16
CA LEU A 462 3.53 17.95 10.84
C LEU A 462 4.31 18.28 12.11
N GLU A 463 5.26 19.21 12.04
CA GLU A 463 6.07 19.66 13.18
C GLU A 463 5.22 20.30 14.29
N HIS A 464 4.11 20.93 13.94
CA HIS A 464 3.19 21.51 14.91
C HIS A 464 2.25 20.48 15.55
N SER A 465 1.83 19.47 14.78
CA SER A 465 0.85 18.48 15.23
C SER A 465 1.50 17.24 15.88
N LEU A 466 2.79 17.00 15.64
CA LEU A 466 3.50 15.80 16.06
C LEU A 466 4.75 16.15 16.87
N ASP A 467 4.94 15.45 17.98
CA ASP A 467 6.07 15.68 18.88
C ASP A 467 7.13 14.56 18.79
N GLY A 468 8.34 14.91 19.24
CA GLY A 468 9.44 13.97 19.45
C GLY A 468 9.95 13.30 18.17
N ASP A 469 10.63 12.15 18.35
CA ASP A 469 11.29 11.45 17.25
C ASP A 469 10.33 10.98 16.14
N TYR A 470 9.06 10.75 16.50
CA TYR A 470 8.00 10.44 15.54
C TYR A 470 7.71 11.64 14.60
N GLY A 471 7.53 12.83 15.16
CA GLY A 471 7.34 14.06 14.40
C GLY A 471 8.56 14.39 13.53
N ASN A 472 9.76 14.23 14.09
CA ASN A 472 11.03 14.44 13.37
C ASN A 472 11.15 13.48 12.18
N LEU A 473 10.85 12.19 12.37
CA LEU A 473 10.88 11.20 11.29
C LEU A 473 9.91 11.55 10.17
N LEU A 474 8.63 11.77 10.47
CA LEU A 474 7.64 12.03 9.42
C LEU A 474 7.91 13.32 8.66
N SER A 475 8.37 14.36 9.36
CA SER A 475 8.78 15.63 8.73
C SER A 475 9.99 15.42 7.83
N ALA A 476 11.01 14.69 8.28
CA ALA A 476 12.20 14.40 7.49
C ALA A 476 11.89 13.60 6.21
N LEU A 477 10.97 12.63 6.26
CA LEU A 477 10.57 11.84 5.08
C LEU A 477 10.00 12.70 3.94
N ILE A 478 9.40 13.84 4.27
CA ILE A 478 8.85 14.77 3.28
C ILE A 478 9.75 15.99 3.05
N GLY A 479 11.00 15.97 3.52
CA GLY A 479 11.99 17.02 3.27
C GLY A 479 12.04 18.13 4.32
N GLY A 480 11.56 17.88 5.54
CA GLY A 480 11.94 18.67 6.72
C GLY A 480 13.40 18.41 7.11
N ASP A 481 13.94 19.30 7.94
CA ASP A 481 15.31 19.19 8.42
C ASP A 481 15.45 18.01 9.40
N VAL A 482 16.64 17.37 9.39
CA VAL A 482 16.99 16.23 10.26
C VAL A 482 17.88 16.67 11.39
#